data_AF-A0A2V8M427-F1
#
_entry.id   AF-A0A2V8M427-F1
#
_cell.length_a   1.000
_cell.length_b   1.000
_cell.length_c   1.000
_cell.angle_alpha   90.00
_cell.angle_beta   90.00
_cell.angle_gamma   90.00
#
_symmetry.space_group_name_H-M   'P 1'
#
loop_
_entity.id
_entity.type
_entity.pdbx_description
1 polymer ?
#
loop_
_entity_poly.entity_id
_entity_poly.type
_entity_poly.pdbx_seq_one_letter_code
_entity_poly.pdbx_strand_id
1 'polypeptide(L)'
;DVDLGLKAPRRIRAIEYMPGDRRIVRAAVFKIRETGQWIGSWTPWYGFMELPSGAAFQLPAGSHVLAEIHYQRVNERIIDRGTLGLFFADKPAPNTMSDLVLGAKELGTANRFHGETKLIADLHAVALHLDVKAKSVEISARQPDGSTDVLLFAKDFPQDWPTPYVFKEPVLLRRGTVLSVTAYGGPVKLTVSRY
;
A
#
# COMPACT_ATOMS: atom_id res chain seq x y z
N ASP A 1 -9.41 -8.98 14.12
CA ASP A 1 -8.68 -9.78 13.12
C ASP A 1 -9.59 -10.88 12.60
N VAL A 2 -9.31 -11.41 11.42
CA VAL A 2 -10.10 -12.46 10.76
C VAL A 2 -9.18 -13.65 10.51
N ASP A 3 -9.45 -14.77 11.17
CA ASP A 3 -8.82 -16.05 10.85
C ASP A 3 -9.40 -16.57 9.52
N LEU A 4 -8.51 -16.84 8.56
CA LEU A 4 -8.90 -17.34 7.24
C LEU A 4 -9.12 -18.86 7.22
N GLY A 5 -8.76 -19.58 8.29
CA GLY A 5 -8.92 -21.03 8.40
C GLY A 5 -8.08 -21.82 7.39
N LEU A 6 -7.07 -21.20 6.77
CA LEU A 6 -6.27 -21.81 5.70
C LEU A 6 -5.44 -22.98 6.23
N LYS A 7 -5.71 -24.19 5.72
CA LYS A 7 -4.96 -25.42 6.04
C LYS A 7 -3.70 -25.61 5.20
N ALA A 8 -3.59 -24.87 4.10
CA ALA A 8 -2.44 -24.89 3.20
C ALA A 8 -2.23 -23.47 2.66
N PRO A 9 -1.01 -23.13 2.19
CA PRO A 9 -0.75 -21.85 1.56
C PRO A 9 -1.70 -21.59 0.38
N ARG A 10 -2.22 -20.36 0.31
CA ARG A 10 -3.05 -19.89 -0.80
C ARG A 10 -2.48 -18.60 -1.36
N ARG A 11 -3.03 -18.17 -2.50
CA ARG A 11 -2.65 -16.93 -3.17
C ARG A 11 -3.90 -16.13 -3.45
N ILE A 12 -3.88 -14.84 -3.15
CA ILE A 12 -4.99 -13.93 -3.47
C ILE A 12 -4.57 -12.98 -4.59
N ARG A 13 -5.47 -12.80 -5.55
CA ARG A 13 -5.29 -11.92 -6.70
C ARG A 13 -6.13 -10.65 -6.61
N ALA A 14 -7.19 -10.67 -5.81
CA ALA A 14 -8.03 -9.51 -5.60
C ALA A 14 -8.66 -9.53 -4.20
N ILE A 15 -9.11 -8.36 -3.76
CA ILE A 15 -9.77 -8.11 -2.50
C ILE A 15 -10.89 -7.10 -2.72
N GLU A 16 -12.01 -7.33 -2.04
CA GLU A 16 -13.13 -6.40 -2.01
C GLU A 16 -13.57 -6.18 -0.58
N TYR A 17 -13.87 -4.95 -0.22
CA TYR A 17 -14.53 -4.67 1.05
C TYR A 17 -15.83 -3.91 0.83
N MET A 18 -16.88 -4.35 1.50
CA MET A 18 -18.18 -3.70 1.52
C MET A 18 -18.51 -3.33 2.96
N PRO A 19 -18.41 -2.05 3.36
CA PRO A 19 -18.90 -1.61 4.66
C PRO A 19 -20.40 -1.88 4.80
N GLY A 20 -20.85 -2.20 6.01
CA GLY A 20 -22.29 -2.33 6.29
C GLY A 20 -22.98 -0.96 6.28
N ASP A 21 -22.30 0.08 6.80
CA ASP A 21 -22.74 1.48 6.72
C ASP A 21 -21.62 2.39 6.16
N ARG A 22 -21.73 2.66 4.85
CA ARG A 22 -20.80 3.54 4.13
C ARG A 22 -20.81 4.99 4.62
N ARG A 23 -21.83 5.42 5.37
CA ARG A 23 -21.89 6.79 5.89
C ARG A 23 -20.84 7.00 6.98
N ILE A 24 -20.50 5.95 7.72
CA ILE A 24 -19.65 6.06 8.91
C ILE A 24 -18.23 5.53 8.71
N VAL A 25 -18.00 4.67 7.71
CA VAL A 25 -16.64 4.20 7.38
C VAL A 25 -15.95 5.19 6.45
N ARG A 26 -14.81 5.73 6.89
CA ARG A 26 -13.96 6.66 6.14
C ARG A 26 -12.91 5.93 5.30
N ALA A 27 -12.33 4.89 5.85
CA ALA A 27 -11.37 4.02 5.16
C ALA A 27 -11.30 2.66 5.85
N ALA A 28 -10.81 1.65 5.16
CA ALA A 28 -10.34 0.41 5.78
C ALA A 28 -9.00 0.00 5.16
N VAL A 29 -8.10 -0.55 5.96
CA VAL A 29 -6.81 -1.07 5.52
C VAL A 29 -6.70 -2.53 5.94
N PHE A 30 -6.32 -3.39 5.01
CA PHE A 30 -6.19 -4.83 5.22
C PHE A 30 -4.72 -5.23 5.10
N LYS A 31 -4.23 -5.95 6.11
CA LYS A 31 -2.86 -6.46 6.16
C LYS A 31 -2.86 -7.94 6.52
N ILE A 32 -1.86 -8.68 6.05
CA ILE A 32 -1.54 -10.00 6.61
C ILE A 32 -0.94 -9.74 7.99
N ARG A 33 -1.60 -10.21 9.05
CA ARG A 33 -1.22 -9.90 10.43
C ARG A 33 0.22 -10.32 10.74
N GLU A 34 0.61 -11.50 10.27
CA GLU A 34 1.90 -12.11 10.59
C GLU A 34 3.09 -11.39 9.95
N THR A 35 2.90 -10.74 8.79
CA THR A 35 3.98 -10.07 8.06
C THR A 35 3.86 -8.55 8.06
N GLY A 36 2.68 -8.02 8.40
CA GLY A 36 2.33 -6.60 8.22
C GLY A 36 2.11 -6.19 6.77
N GLN A 37 2.22 -7.12 5.81
CA GLN A 37 2.10 -6.83 4.38
C GLN A 37 0.70 -6.32 4.08
N TRP A 38 0.62 -5.18 3.41
CA TRP A 38 -0.64 -4.64 2.92
C TRP A 38 -1.19 -5.50 1.77
N ILE A 39 -2.48 -5.82 1.82
CA ILE A 39 -3.16 -6.63 0.80
C ILE A 39 -4.36 -5.92 0.17
N GLY A 40 -4.70 -4.72 0.64
CA GLY A 40 -5.79 -3.92 0.09
C GLY A 40 -6.25 -2.80 1.03
N SER A 41 -6.88 -1.79 0.46
CA SER A 41 -7.61 -0.78 1.22
C SER A 41 -8.95 -0.50 0.57
N TRP A 42 -9.85 0.04 1.38
CA TRP A 42 -11.11 0.58 0.95
C TRP A 42 -11.19 2.07 1.27
N THR A 43 -11.70 2.84 0.32
CA THR A 43 -12.17 4.22 0.48
C THR A 43 -13.54 4.34 -0.20
N PRO A 44 -14.33 5.41 0.04
CA PRO A 44 -15.63 5.58 -0.60
C PRO A 44 -15.60 5.54 -2.13
N TRP A 45 -14.47 5.88 -2.75
CA TRP A 45 -14.27 5.88 -4.20
C TRP A 45 -13.50 4.66 -4.72
N TYR A 46 -12.97 3.81 -3.85
CA TYR A 46 -12.16 2.66 -4.25
C TYR A 46 -12.40 1.49 -3.28
N GLY A 47 -13.15 0.47 -3.73
CA GLY A 47 -13.55 -0.64 -2.86
C GLY A 47 -13.17 -2.04 -3.34
N PHE A 48 -12.74 -2.17 -4.59
CA PHE A 48 -12.24 -3.40 -5.19
C PHE A 48 -10.84 -3.16 -5.73
N MET A 49 -9.90 -4.04 -5.35
CA MET A 49 -8.55 -4.04 -5.87
C MET A 49 -8.25 -5.40 -6.47
N GLU A 50 -7.90 -5.41 -7.75
CA GLU A 50 -7.38 -6.56 -8.46
C GLU A 50 -5.94 -6.30 -8.87
N LEU A 51 -5.09 -7.30 -8.62
CA LEU A 51 -3.70 -7.27 -9.01
C LEU A 51 -3.57 -7.50 -10.52
N PRO A 52 -2.47 -7.01 -11.13
CA PRO A 52 -2.13 -7.33 -12.51
C PRO A 52 -2.10 -8.85 -12.76
N SER A 53 -2.38 -9.24 -14.01
CA SER A 53 -2.37 -10.64 -14.40
C SER A 53 -1.03 -11.32 -14.05
N GLY A 54 -1.11 -12.46 -13.37
CA GLY A 54 0.06 -13.23 -12.95
C GLY A 54 0.72 -12.76 -11.64
N ALA A 55 0.23 -11.70 -10.99
CA ALA A 55 0.63 -11.28 -9.65
C ALA A 55 -0.34 -11.77 -8.57
N ALA A 56 0.19 -12.12 -7.40
CA ALA A 56 -0.62 -12.48 -6.23
C ALA A 56 0.11 -12.19 -4.92
N PHE A 57 -0.67 -11.91 -3.86
CA PHE A 57 -0.15 -11.99 -2.49
C PHE A 57 -0.15 -13.45 -2.03
N GLN A 58 0.90 -13.85 -1.33
CA GLN A 58 1.00 -15.18 -0.73
C GLN A 58 0.42 -15.16 0.68
N LEU A 59 -0.50 -16.07 0.94
CA LEU A 59 -1.08 -16.32 2.26
C LEU A 59 -0.58 -17.67 2.78
N PRO A 60 0.35 -17.70 3.75
CA PRO A 60 0.69 -18.92 4.47
C PRO A 60 -0.54 -19.63 5.09
N ALA A 61 -0.37 -20.92 5.41
CA ALA A 61 -1.36 -21.61 6.23
C ALA A 61 -1.48 -20.93 7.60
N GLY A 62 -2.70 -20.83 8.13
CA GLY A 62 -2.97 -20.13 9.41
C GLY A 62 -2.83 -18.61 9.38
N SER A 63 -2.73 -17.98 8.20
CA SER A 63 -2.69 -16.51 8.10
C SER A 63 -3.99 -15.86 8.56
N HIS A 64 -3.83 -14.69 9.19
CA HIS A 64 -4.94 -13.84 9.61
C HIS A 64 -4.92 -12.53 8.84
N VAL A 65 -6.10 -11.96 8.62
CA VAL A 65 -6.24 -10.59 8.12
C VAL A 65 -6.43 -9.64 9.30
N LEU A 66 -5.54 -8.67 9.42
CA LEU A 66 -5.74 -7.50 10.25
C LEU A 66 -6.54 -6.46 9.45
N ALA A 67 -7.72 -6.09 9.96
CA ALA A 67 -8.56 -5.05 9.39
C ALA A 67 -8.50 -3.81 10.29
N GLU A 68 -7.92 -2.73 9.79
CA GLU A 68 -7.88 -1.41 10.42
C GLU A 68 -9.00 -0.56 9.81
N ILE A 69 -10.13 -0.41 10.52
CA ILE A 69 -11.29 0.33 10.02
C ILE A 69 -11.32 1.72 10.67
N HIS A 70 -11.34 2.75 9.83
CA HIS A 70 -11.41 4.15 10.23
C HIS A 70 -12.86 4.61 10.20
N TYR A 71 -13.49 4.73 11.37
CA TYR A 71 -14.84 5.28 11.51
C TYR A 71 -14.81 6.80 11.72
N GLN A 72 -15.80 7.50 11.17
CA GLN A 72 -16.07 8.88 11.56
C GLN A 72 -16.79 8.91 12.91
N ARG A 73 -16.64 10.04 13.62
CA ARG A 73 -17.37 10.28 14.86
C ARG A 73 -18.87 10.40 14.60
N VAL A 74 -19.66 9.67 15.38
CA VAL A 74 -21.14 9.69 15.38
C VAL A 74 -21.64 9.93 16.80
N ASN A 75 -22.83 10.53 16.93
CA ASN A 75 -23.46 10.83 18.23
C ASN A 75 -24.49 9.78 18.67
N GLU A 76 -24.69 8.74 17.85
CA GLU A 76 -25.63 7.66 18.11
C GLU A 76 -24.93 6.30 18.05
N ARG A 77 -25.53 5.29 18.68
CA ARG A 77 -25.01 3.92 18.65
C ARG A 77 -25.33 3.29 17.30
N ILE A 78 -24.30 2.92 16.54
CA ILE A 78 -24.42 2.24 15.25
C ILE A 78 -23.72 0.89 15.34
N ILE A 79 -24.32 -0.14 14.74
CA ILE A 79 -23.69 -1.45 14.54
C ILE A 79 -23.34 -1.56 13.06
N ASP A 80 -22.04 -1.58 12.75
CA ASP A 80 -21.55 -1.85 11.39
C ASP A 80 -21.17 -3.32 11.25
N ARG A 81 -21.48 -3.90 10.08
CA ARG A 81 -21.14 -5.27 9.70
C ARG A 81 -20.66 -5.28 8.26
N GLY A 82 -19.37 -4.99 8.07
CA GLY A 82 -18.73 -5.07 6.77
C GLY A 82 -18.46 -6.51 6.33
N THR A 83 -18.36 -6.71 5.01
CA THR A 83 -17.99 -7.98 4.38
C THR A 83 -16.66 -7.83 3.64
N LEU A 84 -15.73 -8.75 3.88
CA LEU A 84 -14.44 -8.83 3.19
C LEU A 84 -14.45 -10.02 2.22
N GLY A 85 -14.30 -9.74 0.93
CA GLY A 85 -14.10 -10.72 -0.12
C GLY A 85 -12.61 -10.91 -0.43
N LEU A 86 -12.15 -12.17 -0.43
CA LEU A 86 -10.82 -12.55 -0.89
C LEU A 86 -10.94 -13.44 -2.12
N PHE A 87 -10.35 -13.01 -3.23
CA PHE A 87 -10.39 -13.74 -4.49
C PHE A 87 -9.09 -14.48 -4.68
N PHE A 88 -9.15 -15.81 -4.60
CA PHE A 88 -7.98 -16.66 -4.74
C PHE A 88 -7.56 -16.81 -6.22
N ALA A 89 -6.27 -16.98 -6.46
CA ALA A 89 -5.74 -17.31 -7.78
C ALA A 89 -5.88 -18.82 -8.05
N ASP A 90 -6.46 -19.18 -9.20
CA ASP A 90 -6.64 -20.59 -9.60
C ASP A 90 -5.38 -21.21 -10.20
N LYS A 91 -4.48 -20.37 -10.73
CA LYS A 91 -3.22 -20.77 -11.35
C LYS A 91 -2.04 -20.31 -10.50
N PRO A 92 -0.89 -20.98 -10.57
CA PRO A 92 0.35 -20.44 -10.02
C PRO A 92 0.59 -19.03 -10.56
N ALA A 93 0.67 -18.05 -9.67
CA ALA A 93 1.10 -16.70 -10.01
C ALA A 93 2.65 -16.71 -10.03
N PRO A 94 3.31 -16.48 -11.18
CA PRO A 94 4.76 -16.42 -11.23
C PRO A 94 5.31 -15.25 -10.39
N ASN A 95 4.52 -14.19 -10.23
CA ASN A 95 4.93 -12.97 -9.56
C ASN A 95 4.32 -12.91 -8.15
N THR A 96 5.19 -12.90 -7.13
CA THR A 96 4.77 -12.81 -5.73
C THR A 96 4.92 -11.38 -5.24
N MET A 97 3.82 -10.80 -4.77
CA MET A 97 3.83 -9.46 -4.19
C MET A 97 4.70 -9.39 -2.94
N SER A 98 5.51 -8.35 -2.82
CA SER A 98 6.37 -8.05 -1.69
C SER A 98 6.48 -6.54 -1.49
N ASP A 99 6.99 -6.14 -0.33
CA ASP A 99 7.15 -4.72 0.02
C ASP A 99 8.62 -4.31 -0.07
N LEU A 100 8.86 -3.11 -0.60
CA LEU A 100 10.11 -2.37 -0.44
C LEU A 100 9.86 -1.18 0.48
N VAL A 101 10.54 -1.11 1.62
CA VAL A 101 10.37 -0.02 2.59
C VAL A 101 11.56 0.93 2.54
N LEU A 102 11.28 2.23 2.45
CA LEU A 102 12.27 3.30 2.43
C LEU A 102 11.90 4.36 3.47
N GLY A 103 12.76 4.50 4.49
CA GLY A 103 12.64 5.56 5.49
C GLY A 103 13.44 6.81 5.09
N ALA A 104 12.85 7.99 5.25
CA ALA A 104 13.55 9.25 5.06
C ALA A 104 14.20 9.72 6.37
N LYS A 105 15.40 10.28 6.28
CA LYS A 105 16.12 10.91 7.39
C LYS A 105 16.13 12.42 7.20
N GLU A 106 16.15 13.17 8.30
CA GLU A 106 16.27 14.62 8.24
C GLU A 106 17.63 15.03 7.64
N LEU A 107 17.59 16.00 6.72
CA LEU A 107 18.75 16.59 6.08
C LEU A 107 18.87 18.06 6.47
N GLY A 108 19.97 18.40 7.15
CA GLY A 108 20.29 19.76 7.54
C GLY A 108 19.27 20.35 8.51
N THR A 109 19.04 21.65 8.43
CA THR A 109 18.18 22.42 9.36
C THR A 109 16.84 22.85 8.75
N ALA A 110 16.54 22.41 7.52
CA ALA A 110 15.40 22.90 6.75
C ALA A 110 14.11 22.08 6.92
N ASN A 111 14.03 21.20 7.93
CA ASN A 111 12.90 20.29 8.13
C ASN A 111 12.56 19.49 6.85
N ARG A 112 13.63 19.12 6.12
CA ARG A 112 13.60 18.35 4.88
C ARG A 112 14.03 16.94 5.20
N PHE A 113 13.23 15.95 4.82
CA PHE A 113 13.52 14.55 5.00
C PHE A 113 13.79 13.91 3.64
N HIS A 114 14.82 13.08 3.57
CA HIS A 114 15.17 12.39 2.34
C HIS A 114 15.64 10.96 2.63
N GLY A 115 15.21 10.04 1.80
CA GLY A 115 15.72 8.68 1.75
C GLY A 115 15.85 8.26 0.30
N GLU A 116 16.86 7.46 -0.01
CA GLU A 116 17.03 6.86 -1.32
C GLU A 116 17.54 5.43 -1.21
N THR A 117 17.24 4.63 -2.24
CA THR A 117 17.78 3.28 -2.39
C THR A 117 18.01 2.97 -3.87
N LYS A 118 19.09 2.25 -4.16
CA LYS A 118 19.40 1.78 -5.50
C LYS A 118 18.89 0.36 -5.68
N LEU A 119 18.09 0.14 -6.71
CA LEU A 119 17.50 -1.16 -6.99
C LEU A 119 18.55 -2.16 -7.48
N ILE A 120 18.56 -3.35 -6.89
CA ILE A 120 19.49 -4.44 -7.25
C ILE A 120 18.91 -5.41 -8.30
N ALA A 121 17.62 -5.31 -8.59
CA ALA A 121 16.89 -6.09 -9.58
C ALA A 121 15.76 -5.23 -10.19
N ASP A 122 15.25 -5.67 -11.34
CA ASP A 122 14.03 -5.11 -11.91
C ASP A 122 12.85 -5.43 -10.99
N LEU A 123 11.90 -4.50 -10.88
CA LEU A 123 10.64 -4.70 -10.16
C LEU A 123 9.50 -3.93 -10.83
N HIS A 124 8.27 -4.38 -10.61
CA HIS A 124 7.07 -3.67 -11.00
C HIS A 124 6.39 -3.09 -9.75
N ALA A 125 6.36 -1.78 -9.63
CA ALA A 125 5.66 -1.08 -8.55
C ALA A 125 4.15 -1.04 -8.83
N VAL A 126 3.35 -1.54 -7.89
CA VAL A 126 1.89 -1.63 -7.99
C VAL A 126 1.20 -0.55 -7.17
N ALA A 127 1.69 -0.30 -5.96
CA ALA A 127 1.11 0.72 -5.09
C ALA A 127 2.17 1.38 -4.19
N LEU A 128 1.89 2.61 -3.78
CA LEU A 128 2.68 3.38 -2.83
C LEU A 128 1.86 3.63 -1.56
N HIS A 129 2.46 3.34 -0.41
CA HIS A 129 1.90 3.60 0.91
C HIS A 129 2.80 4.57 1.65
N LEU A 130 2.18 5.55 2.31
CA LEU A 130 2.88 6.59 3.04
C LEU A 130 2.46 6.56 4.51
N ASP A 131 3.44 6.33 5.39
CA ASP A 131 3.35 6.69 6.79
C ASP A 131 4.04 8.05 6.94
N VAL A 132 3.22 9.11 6.93
CA VAL A 132 3.69 10.47 6.67
C VAL A 132 3.12 11.45 7.67
N LYS A 133 4.00 12.29 8.21
CA LYS A 133 3.67 13.42 9.08
C LYS A 133 4.29 14.70 8.51
N ALA A 134 4.16 14.88 7.20
CA ALA A 134 4.81 15.93 6.42
C ALA A 134 3.79 16.73 5.61
N LYS A 135 4.12 17.99 5.28
CA LYS A 135 3.26 18.89 4.50
C LYS A 135 3.27 18.56 3.01
N SER A 136 4.39 18.04 2.52
CA SER A 136 4.52 17.57 1.15
C SER A 136 5.47 16.38 1.08
N VAL A 137 5.27 15.57 0.04
CA VAL A 137 6.07 14.40 -0.28
C VAL A 137 6.20 14.27 -1.79
N GLU A 138 7.39 13.93 -2.23
CA GLU A 138 7.72 13.55 -3.60
C GLU A 138 8.39 12.18 -3.58
N ILE A 139 7.96 11.31 -4.48
CA ILE A 139 8.60 10.03 -4.75
C ILE A 139 9.04 10.07 -6.21
N SER A 140 10.32 9.86 -6.44
CA SER A 140 10.92 9.88 -7.77
C SER A 140 11.80 8.67 -8.01
N ALA A 141 11.90 8.28 -9.27
CA ALA A 141 12.70 7.16 -9.73
C ALA A 141 13.64 7.64 -10.83
N ARG A 142 14.93 7.75 -10.51
CA ARG A 142 15.97 8.06 -11.49
C ARG A 142 16.48 6.77 -12.12
N GLN A 143 16.19 6.57 -13.40
CA GLN A 143 16.54 5.39 -14.18
C GLN A 143 18.06 5.32 -14.44
N PRO A 144 18.60 4.13 -14.82
CA PRO A 144 20.01 3.97 -15.14
C PRO A 144 20.51 4.83 -16.31
N ASP A 145 19.62 5.22 -17.22
CA ASP A 145 19.93 6.10 -18.35
C ASP A 145 19.97 7.60 -17.96
N GLY A 146 19.65 7.92 -16.70
CA GLY A 146 19.63 9.27 -16.17
C GLY A 146 18.27 9.96 -16.22
N SER A 147 17.27 9.42 -16.92
CA SER A 147 15.89 9.93 -16.88
C SER A 147 15.31 9.81 -15.47
N THR A 148 14.34 10.68 -15.14
CA THR A 148 13.72 10.69 -13.81
C THR A 148 12.21 10.79 -13.96
N ASP A 149 11.52 9.81 -13.39
CA ASP A 149 10.06 9.79 -13.30
C ASP A 149 9.62 10.26 -11.91
N VAL A 150 8.67 11.18 -11.84
CA VAL A 150 7.98 11.51 -10.58
C VAL A 150 6.79 10.57 -10.44
N LEU A 151 6.92 9.61 -9.53
CA LEU A 151 5.91 8.57 -9.28
C LEU A 151 4.73 9.08 -8.46
N LEU A 152 5.00 9.99 -7.52
CA LEU A 152 3.99 10.66 -6.72
C LEU A 152 4.51 12.02 -6.31
N PHE A 153 3.66 13.04 -6.45
CA PHE A 153 3.83 14.32 -5.79
C PHE A 153 2.53 14.67 -5.08
N ALA A 154 2.60 14.82 -3.76
CA ALA A 154 1.46 15.19 -2.94
C ALA A 154 1.83 16.35 -2.01
N LYS A 155 0.93 17.34 -1.95
CA LYS A 155 1.06 18.55 -1.14
C LYS A 155 -0.27 18.84 -0.46
N ASP A 156 -0.22 19.29 0.79
CA ASP A 156 -1.40 19.69 1.59
C ASP A 156 -2.49 18.62 1.59
N PHE A 157 -2.07 17.35 1.63
CA PHE A 157 -2.98 16.20 1.52
C PHE A 157 -3.54 15.78 2.90
N PRO A 158 -4.76 15.23 2.96
CA PRO A 158 -5.35 14.79 4.22
C PRO A 158 -4.57 13.62 4.83
N GLN A 159 -3.92 13.84 5.97
CA GLN A 159 -3.14 12.80 6.66
C GLN A 159 -4.01 11.80 7.42
N ASP A 160 -5.27 12.15 7.70
CA ASP A 160 -6.21 11.31 8.45
C ASP A 160 -6.71 10.11 7.62
N TRP A 161 -6.38 10.08 6.34
CA TRP A 161 -6.82 9.08 5.38
C TRP A 161 -5.63 8.24 4.92
N PRO A 162 -5.53 6.97 5.32
CA PRO A 162 -4.46 6.07 4.89
C PRO A 162 -4.72 5.58 3.45
N THR A 163 -4.70 6.50 2.49
CA THR A 163 -5.01 6.22 1.09
C THR A 163 -3.78 5.63 0.40
N PRO A 164 -3.82 4.37 -0.05
CA PRO A 164 -2.79 3.85 -0.93
C PRO A 164 -2.89 4.51 -2.30
N TYR A 165 -1.76 4.81 -2.93
CA TYR A 165 -1.70 5.26 -4.31
C TYR A 165 -1.43 4.04 -5.20
N VAL A 166 -2.49 3.46 -5.75
CA VAL A 166 -2.41 2.32 -6.67
C VAL A 166 -2.22 2.84 -8.08
N PHE A 167 -1.19 2.35 -8.78
CA PHE A 167 -0.97 2.74 -10.17
C PHE A 167 -2.03 2.11 -11.09
N LYS A 168 -2.42 2.83 -12.14
CA LYS A 168 -3.31 2.30 -13.18
C LYS A 168 -2.71 1.06 -13.84
N GLU A 169 -1.41 1.09 -14.09
CA GLU A 169 -0.61 -0.01 -14.60
C GLU A 169 0.69 -0.09 -13.79
N PRO A 170 1.25 -1.29 -13.54
CA PRO A 170 2.48 -1.41 -12.77
C PRO A 170 3.64 -0.67 -13.43
N VAL A 171 4.38 0.10 -12.64
CA VAL A 171 5.53 0.86 -13.13
C VAL A 171 6.79 -0.01 -13.06
N LEU A 172 7.37 -0.33 -14.21
CA LEU A 172 8.66 -1.02 -14.28
C LEU A 172 9.78 -0.09 -13.81
N LEU A 173 10.45 -0.47 -12.74
CA LEU A 173 11.69 0.16 -12.28
C LEU A 173 12.84 -0.82 -12.52
N ARG A 174 13.79 -0.41 -13.36
CA ARG A 174 14.91 -1.28 -13.76
C ARG A 174 15.95 -1.39 -12.65
N ARG A 175 16.72 -2.47 -12.68
CA ARG A 175 17.94 -2.60 -11.88
C ARG A 175 18.83 -1.38 -12.10
N GLY A 176 19.30 -0.80 -11.01
CA GLY A 176 20.14 0.39 -11.02
C GLY A 176 19.36 1.70 -10.89
N THR A 177 18.02 1.68 -11.00
CA THR A 177 17.18 2.84 -10.68
C THR A 177 17.43 3.28 -9.24
N VAL A 178 17.54 4.58 -9.02
CA VAL A 178 17.57 5.19 -7.69
C VAL A 178 16.16 5.65 -7.36
N LEU A 179 15.52 4.97 -6.41
CA LEU A 179 14.21 5.35 -5.88
C LEU A 179 14.44 6.29 -4.69
N SER A 180 13.84 7.47 -4.73
CA SER A 180 13.98 8.50 -3.71
C SER A 180 12.62 8.90 -3.16
N VAL A 181 12.58 9.20 -1.88
CA VAL A 181 11.47 9.88 -1.22
C VAL A 181 11.99 11.14 -0.56
N THR A 182 11.36 12.28 -0.85
CA THR A 182 11.66 13.57 -0.23
C THR A 182 10.40 14.13 0.39
N ALA A 183 10.47 14.58 1.63
CA ALA A 183 9.36 15.23 2.31
C ALA A 183 9.79 16.53 2.99
N TYR A 184 8.82 17.44 3.17
CA TYR A 184 9.02 18.70 3.86
C TYR A 184 8.03 18.87 4.99
N GLY A 185 8.48 19.39 6.12
CA GLY A 185 7.63 19.68 7.27
C GLY A 185 7.50 18.52 8.25
N GLY A 186 8.12 17.37 8.00
CA GLY A 186 8.17 16.24 8.92
C GLY A 186 8.57 14.91 8.24
N PRO A 187 8.63 13.81 9.02
CA PRO A 187 9.13 12.53 8.55
C PRO A 187 8.16 11.80 7.62
N VAL A 188 8.74 10.91 6.81
CA VAL A 188 8.00 10.00 5.93
C VAL A 188 8.67 8.63 5.87
N LYS A 189 7.84 7.58 5.83
CA LYS A 189 8.23 6.22 5.47
C LYS A 189 7.38 5.78 4.28
N LEU A 190 8.06 5.44 3.19
CA LEU A 190 7.48 4.92 1.97
C LEU A 190 7.50 3.38 2.02
N THR A 191 6.37 2.75 1.72
CA THR A 191 6.31 1.34 1.33
C THR A 191 5.86 1.25 -0.13
N VAL A 192 6.64 0.56 -0.96
CA VAL A 192 6.29 0.24 -2.34
C VAL A 192 5.86 -1.22 -2.40
N SER A 193 4.58 -1.45 -2.68
CA SER A 193 4.05 -2.78 -3.00
C SER A 193 4.47 -3.14 -4.41
N ARG A 194 5.20 -4.23 -4.58
CA ARG A 194 5.86 -4.61 -5.85
C ARG A 194 5.87 -6.11 -6.11
N TYR A 195 6.19 -6.50 -7.33
CA TYR A 195 6.61 -7.87 -7.67
C TYR A 195 7.78 -7.89 -8.64
#